data_AF-A0A1G4JFN5-F1
#
_entry.id   AF-A0A1G4JFN5-F1
#
_cell.length_a   1.000
_cell.length_b   1.000
_cell.length_c   1.000
_cell.angle_alpha   90.00
_cell.angle_beta   90.00
_cell.angle_gamma   90.00
#
_symmetry.space_group_name_H-M   'P 1'
#
loop_
_entity.id
_entity.type
_entity.pdbx_description
1 polymer ?
#
loop_
_entity_poly.entity_id
_entity_poly.type
_entity_poly.pdbx_seq_one_letter_code
_entity_poly.pdbx_strand_id
1 'polypeptide(L)'
;MYRLSRYAKHAWNLPLALQRTHLRIRTLGTLKEDKTNSGPKLQETLADNLIGDLPQQLVSEGNGFPSTSAENQIDTLRCYEKLLRSGFTPKQSSLAIELLLQTLNTEFFDTYNDRFLRKTELETQSHLFDAAESELRYTIQISRESALSEQNLKLLQLNRSLHLLHDELNELTINLLKKDSKVDFNDRKIENTLLHRNIHLQLKDCNNKIGTRIIGDTKSDIENLRWQTTRSGLFAVLGLVFFIMSGVSISKRISSENYKPAEVVLHTIEREEEDEEEYEDKGNMGGGNSDHSLLRE
;
A
#
# COMPACT_ATOMS: atom_id res chain seq x y z
N MET A 1 20.18 20.82 22.26
CA MET A 1 21.34 21.60 22.75
C MET A 1 21.72 22.64 21.71
N TYR A 2 21.58 23.90 22.12
CA TYR A 2 21.99 25.17 21.53
C TYR A 2 23.05 25.18 20.41
N ARG A 3 22.76 25.91 19.33
CA ARG A 3 23.75 26.80 18.69
C ARG A 3 23.15 28.17 18.42
N LEU A 4 23.60 29.12 19.22
CA LEU A 4 23.37 30.55 19.13
C LEU A 4 24.23 31.17 18.03
N SER A 5 23.62 32.07 17.26
CA SER A 5 24.03 33.47 17.03
C SER A 5 25.50 33.80 16.78
N ARG A 6 25.79 34.40 15.60
CA ARG A 6 26.44 35.72 15.49
C ARG A 6 26.52 36.22 14.04
N TYR A 7 26.50 37.55 13.89
CA TYR A 7 26.46 38.40 12.67
C TYR A 7 25.05 38.58 12.08
N ALA A 8 24.47 39.77 11.95
CA ALA A 8 25.04 41.10 11.77
C ALA A 8 24.27 42.17 12.57
N LYS A 9 25.00 42.94 13.39
CA LYS A 9 24.61 44.27 13.87
C LYS A 9 25.18 45.30 12.89
N HIS A 10 24.49 46.43 12.79
CA HIS A 10 24.83 47.67 12.08
C HIS A 10 24.31 47.79 10.65
N ALA A 11 23.12 48.36 10.54
CA ALA A 11 22.63 49.01 9.34
C ALA A 11 21.34 49.81 9.67
N TRP A 12 21.50 51.13 9.74
CA TRP A 12 20.48 52.17 9.51
C TRP A 12 19.49 52.52 10.64
N ASN A 13 19.95 53.47 11.46
CA ASN A 13 19.09 54.55 11.94
C ASN A 13 18.54 55.33 10.75
N LEU A 14 17.22 55.39 10.60
CA LEU A 14 16.51 56.41 9.83
C LEU A 14 15.25 56.82 10.63
N PRO A 15 14.94 58.12 10.70
CA PRO A 15 13.95 58.66 11.62
C PRO A 15 12.51 58.30 11.23
N LEU A 16 11.76 57.91 12.26
CA LEU A 16 10.31 57.81 12.32
C LEU A 16 9.66 59.15 11.94
N ALA A 17 9.20 59.30 10.69
CA ALA A 17 8.19 60.29 10.32
C ALA A 17 7.63 60.02 8.91
N LEU A 18 6.73 59.05 8.78
CA LEU A 18 5.67 59.12 7.79
C LEU A 18 4.42 58.57 8.45
N GLN A 19 3.60 59.50 8.93
CA GLN A 19 2.26 59.24 9.41
C GLN A 19 1.51 58.43 8.35
N ARG A 20 1.20 57.20 8.74
CA ARG A 20 0.27 56.31 8.07
C ARG A 20 -1.11 56.98 8.08
N THR A 21 -1.45 57.69 7.02
CA THR A 21 -2.83 58.13 6.77
C THR A 21 -3.67 56.90 6.52
N HIS A 22 -4.23 56.37 7.61
CA HIS A 22 -5.32 55.41 7.53
C HIS A 22 -6.52 56.11 6.89
N LEU A 23 -6.74 55.88 5.59
CA LEU A 23 -8.05 56.02 4.99
C LEU A 23 -8.94 54.95 5.64
N ARG A 24 -9.60 55.39 6.71
CA ARG A 24 -10.56 54.64 7.50
C ARG A 24 -11.83 54.51 6.66
N ILE A 25 -11.88 53.49 5.80
CA ILE A 25 -13.12 53.10 5.14
C ILE A 25 -14.13 52.77 6.25
N ARG A 26 -15.19 53.57 6.27
CA ARG A 26 -16.27 53.54 7.23
C ARG A 26 -16.95 52.17 7.15
N THR A 27 -16.83 51.39 8.22
CA THR A 27 -17.64 50.20 8.47
C THR A 27 -19.13 50.58 8.47
N LEU A 28 -19.85 50.29 7.39
CA LEU A 28 -21.27 49.95 7.41
C LEU A 28 -21.30 48.44 7.68
N GLY A 29 -21.72 47.96 8.84
CA GLY A 29 -23.10 48.00 9.28
C GLY A 29 -23.64 46.56 9.24
N THR A 30 -23.31 45.82 10.29
CA THR A 30 -23.99 44.61 10.81
C THR A 30 -24.88 43.81 9.85
N LEU A 31 -24.41 42.66 9.37
CA LEU A 31 -25.27 41.52 9.05
C LEU A 31 -24.67 40.23 9.62
N LYS A 32 -25.31 39.83 10.73
CA LYS A 32 -25.54 38.49 11.28
C LYS A 32 -24.88 37.32 10.55
N GLU A 33 -24.17 36.50 11.32
CA GLU A 33 -23.73 35.15 10.97
C GLU A 33 -24.83 34.37 10.24
N ASP A 34 -24.50 33.87 9.04
CA ASP A 34 -25.01 32.59 8.58
C ASP A 34 -23.86 31.80 7.93
N LYS A 35 -23.58 30.62 8.49
CA LYS A 35 -22.55 29.69 8.02
C LYS A 35 -23.14 28.87 6.89
N THR A 36 -23.08 29.35 5.65
CA THR A 36 -23.23 28.46 4.48
C THR A 36 -22.31 28.90 3.34
N ASN A 37 -21.25 28.11 3.14
CA ASN A 37 -20.57 27.83 1.88
C ASN A 37 -20.67 28.90 0.77
N SER A 38 -19.85 29.96 0.83
CA SER A 38 -19.81 31.01 -0.20
C SER A 38 -18.42 31.60 -0.44
N GLY A 39 -17.39 30.75 -0.41
CA GLY A 39 -16.00 31.12 -0.70
C GLY A 39 -15.75 31.68 -2.12
N PRO A 40 -16.31 31.08 -3.20
CA PRO A 40 -16.07 31.57 -4.56
C PRO A 40 -16.99 32.72 -4.96
N LYS A 41 -18.23 32.76 -4.44
CA LYS A 41 -19.26 33.73 -4.86
C LYS A 41 -19.02 35.14 -4.31
N LEU A 42 -18.42 35.26 -3.12
CA LEU A 42 -18.10 36.57 -2.52
C LEU A 42 -16.91 37.26 -3.20
N GLN A 43 -15.89 36.50 -3.64
CA GLN A 43 -14.75 37.07 -4.37
C GLN A 43 -15.13 37.50 -5.77
N GLU A 44 -15.98 36.74 -6.46
CA GLU A 44 -16.51 37.10 -7.78
C GLU A 44 -17.35 38.39 -7.69
N THR A 45 -18.23 38.51 -6.69
CA THR A 45 -19.00 39.75 -6.47
C THR A 45 -18.14 40.94 -6.05
N LEU A 46 -17.08 40.73 -5.27
CA LEU A 46 -16.18 41.83 -4.87
C LEU A 46 -15.36 42.33 -6.06
N ALA A 47 -14.82 41.42 -6.87
CA ALA A 47 -14.09 41.77 -8.09
C ALA A 47 -15.00 42.49 -9.10
N ASP A 48 -16.22 42.01 -9.31
CA ASP A 48 -17.19 42.62 -10.24
C ASP A 48 -17.61 44.03 -9.79
N ASN A 49 -17.86 44.23 -8.49
CA ASN A 49 -18.19 45.56 -7.96
C ASN A 49 -16.98 46.49 -7.97
N LEU A 50 -15.78 46.01 -7.65
CA LEU A 50 -14.54 46.79 -7.73
C LEU A 50 -14.25 47.25 -9.16
N ILE A 51 -14.40 46.37 -10.16
CA ILE A 51 -14.11 46.69 -11.56
C ILE A 51 -15.18 47.61 -12.17
N GLY A 52 -16.44 47.48 -11.74
CA GLY A 52 -17.55 48.33 -12.20
C GLY A 52 -17.57 49.72 -11.57
N ASP A 53 -17.28 49.82 -10.27
CA ASP A 53 -17.41 51.06 -9.50
C ASP A 53 -16.12 51.89 -9.46
N LEU A 54 -14.92 51.29 -9.56
CA LEU A 54 -13.67 52.06 -9.65
C LEU A 54 -13.67 53.13 -10.75
N PRO A 55 -14.04 52.83 -12.02
CA PRO A 55 -14.00 53.84 -13.06
C PRO A 55 -14.99 54.97 -12.78
N GLN A 56 -16.15 54.68 -12.18
CA GLN A 56 -17.10 55.72 -11.77
C GLN A 56 -16.56 56.54 -10.60
N GLN A 57 -15.88 55.91 -9.64
CA GLN A 57 -15.29 56.57 -8.49
C GLN A 57 -14.11 57.46 -8.90
N LEU A 58 -13.24 56.97 -9.79
CA LEU A 58 -12.14 57.72 -10.44
C LEU A 58 -12.64 58.95 -11.22
N VAL A 59 -13.75 58.81 -11.94
CA VAL A 59 -14.36 59.91 -12.71
C VAL A 59 -15.13 60.88 -11.80
N SER A 60 -15.73 60.39 -10.71
CA SER A 60 -16.50 61.22 -9.77
C SER A 60 -15.64 61.98 -8.76
N GLU A 61 -14.47 61.45 -8.39
CA GLU A 61 -13.47 62.15 -7.56
C GLU A 61 -12.58 63.09 -8.41
N GLY A 62 -12.63 62.95 -9.73
CA GLY A 62 -12.00 63.88 -10.66
C GLY A 62 -12.61 65.27 -10.52
N ASN A 63 -11.74 66.24 -10.21
CA ASN A 63 -12.01 67.67 -10.11
C ASN A 63 -12.44 68.19 -8.72
N GLY A 64 -12.17 67.48 -7.61
CA GLY A 64 -12.37 67.99 -6.23
C GLY A 64 -11.64 69.30 -5.86
N PHE A 65 -11.05 70.00 -6.83
CA PHE A 65 -10.38 71.28 -6.73
C PHE A 65 -11.17 72.37 -7.46
N PRO A 66 -11.40 73.54 -6.85
CA PRO A 66 -12.11 74.64 -7.51
C PRO A 66 -11.39 75.07 -8.80
N SER A 67 -12.16 75.43 -9.83
CA SER A 67 -11.64 75.96 -11.09
C SER A 67 -10.74 77.17 -10.84
N THR A 68 -9.68 77.30 -11.62
CA THR A 68 -8.76 78.43 -11.48
C THR A 68 -9.47 79.70 -11.95
N SER A 69 -9.79 80.59 -11.02
CA SER A 69 -10.34 81.92 -11.31
C SER A 69 -9.23 82.97 -11.31
N ALA A 70 -9.39 84.00 -12.15
CA ALA A 70 -8.52 85.18 -12.18
C ALA A 70 -8.32 85.81 -10.79
N GLU A 71 -9.35 85.73 -9.94
CA GLU A 71 -9.35 86.24 -8.57
C GLU A 71 -8.32 85.58 -7.66
N ASN A 72 -7.99 84.30 -7.89
CA ASN A 72 -7.03 83.56 -7.06
C ASN A 72 -5.59 83.65 -7.60
N GLN A 73 -5.42 84.03 -8.88
CA GLN A 73 -4.09 84.15 -9.51
C GLN A 73 -3.58 85.60 -9.62
N ILE A 74 -4.48 86.59 -9.60
CA ILE A 74 -4.12 88.00 -9.73
C ILE A 74 -4.14 88.69 -8.37
N ASP A 75 -3.05 89.41 -8.06
CA ASP A 75 -2.98 90.30 -6.91
C ASP A 75 -3.76 91.60 -7.20
N THR A 76 -5.06 91.56 -6.92
CA THR A 76 -6.00 92.67 -7.13
C THR A 76 -5.64 93.89 -6.30
N LEU A 77 -5.09 93.69 -5.09
CA LEU A 77 -4.69 94.76 -4.20
C LEU A 77 -3.50 95.54 -4.78
N ARG A 78 -2.48 94.84 -5.28
CA ARG A 78 -1.31 95.48 -5.91
C ARG A 78 -1.67 96.20 -7.21
N CYS A 79 -2.62 95.68 -7.99
CA CYS A 79 -3.15 96.40 -9.15
C CYS A 79 -3.92 97.66 -8.74
N TYR A 80 -4.73 97.59 -7.68
CA TYR A 80 -5.48 98.71 -7.13
C TYR A 80 -4.57 99.84 -6.66
N GLU A 81 -3.51 99.52 -5.92
CA GLU A 81 -2.52 100.50 -5.48
C GLU A 81 -1.78 101.17 -6.64
N LYS A 82 -1.44 100.43 -7.69
CA LYS A 82 -0.81 101.00 -8.89
C LYS A 82 -1.74 101.98 -9.62
N LEU A 83 -3.02 101.64 -9.74
CA LEU A 83 -4.03 102.50 -10.37
C LEU A 83 -4.22 103.80 -9.57
N LEU A 84 -4.28 103.71 -8.23
CA LEU A 84 -4.32 104.88 -7.36
C LEU A 84 -3.09 105.78 -7.51
N ARG A 85 -1.88 105.19 -7.58
CA ARG A 85 -0.64 105.94 -7.80
C ARG A 85 -0.59 106.64 -9.15
N SER A 86 -1.26 106.11 -10.17
CA SER A 86 -1.40 106.74 -11.48
C SER A 86 -2.48 107.83 -11.58
N GLY A 87 -3.14 108.18 -10.47
CA GLY A 87 -4.11 109.29 -10.42
C GLY A 87 -5.56 108.89 -10.69
N PHE A 88 -5.89 107.60 -10.77
CA PHE A 88 -7.28 107.16 -10.87
C PHE A 88 -8.00 107.29 -9.54
N THR A 89 -9.29 107.64 -9.60
CA THR A 89 -10.13 107.67 -8.40
C THR A 89 -10.37 106.25 -7.88
N PRO A 90 -10.55 106.05 -6.56
CA PRO A 90 -10.73 104.72 -5.97
C PRO A 90 -11.90 103.94 -6.58
N LYS A 91 -13.00 104.63 -6.95
CA LYS A 91 -14.15 104.02 -7.62
C LYS A 91 -13.85 103.58 -9.06
N GLN A 92 -13.02 104.33 -9.79
CA GLN A 92 -12.61 103.95 -11.14
C GLN A 92 -11.62 102.79 -11.11
N SER A 93 -10.70 102.79 -10.14
CA SER A 93 -9.72 101.72 -9.96
C SER A 93 -10.38 100.38 -9.61
N SER A 94 -11.39 100.37 -8.74
CA SER A 94 -12.13 99.15 -8.41
C SER A 94 -12.89 98.59 -9.62
N LEU A 95 -13.56 99.45 -10.38
CA LEU A 95 -14.35 99.06 -11.55
C LEU A 95 -13.46 98.58 -12.70
N ALA A 96 -12.28 99.19 -12.88
CA ALA A 96 -11.29 98.74 -13.85
C ALA A 96 -10.74 97.34 -13.52
N ILE A 97 -10.52 97.04 -12.23
CA ILE A 97 -10.06 95.71 -11.80
C ILE A 97 -11.16 94.68 -11.94
N GLU A 98 -12.40 95.01 -11.60
CA GLU A 98 -13.55 94.12 -11.77
C GLU A 98 -13.76 93.75 -13.25
N LEU A 99 -13.73 94.74 -14.15
CA LEU A 99 -13.80 94.50 -15.60
C LEU A 99 -12.61 93.68 -16.12
N LEU A 100 -11.41 93.95 -15.62
CA LEU A 100 -10.21 93.19 -15.97
C LEU A 100 -10.34 91.72 -15.56
N LEU A 101 -10.75 91.46 -14.31
CA LEU A 101 -10.95 90.12 -13.78
C LEU A 101 -12.02 89.38 -14.58
N GLN A 102 -13.15 90.01 -14.87
CA GLN A 102 -14.22 89.42 -15.65
C GLN A 102 -13.72 89.05 -17.05
N THR A 103 -13.05 89.98 -17.75
CA THR A 103 -12.50 89.73 -19.09
C THR A 103 -11.48 88.60 -19.09
N LEU A 104 -10.57 88.57 -18.10
CA LEU A 104 -9.57 87.49 -18.00
C LEU A 104 -10.22 86.15 -17.69
N ASN A 105 -11.27 86.14 -16.88
CA ASN A 105 -11.94 84.90 -16.54
C ASN A 105 -12.62 84.29 -17.77
N THR A 106 -13.38 85.10 -18.53
CA THR A 106 -14.14 84.65 -19.69
C THR A 106 -13.25 84.31 -20.90
N GLU A 107 -12.27 85.14 -21.21
CA GLU A 107 -11.45 84.96 -22.43
C GLU A 107 -10.32 83.96 -22.22
N PHE A 108 -9.71 83.94 -21.03
CA PHE A 108 -8.49 83.17 -20.76
C PHE A 108 -8.73 81.98 -19.84
N PHE A 109 -9.29 82.19 -18.65
CA PHE A 109 -9.38 81.10 -17.67
C PHE A 109 -10.43 80.03 -18.02
N ASP A 110 -11.53 80.39 -18.66
CA ASP A 110 -12.50 79.39 -19.15
C ASP A 110 -11.85 78.44 -20.17
N THR A 111 -11.17 79.00 -21.18
CA THR A 111 -10.45 78.21 -22.18
C THR A 111 -9.26 77.45 -21.57
N TYR A 112 -8.57 78.04 -20.61
CA TYR A 112 -7.43 77.43 -19.94
C TYR A 112 -7.85 76.25 -19.07
N ASN A 113 -8.91 76.38 -18.27
CA ASN A 113 -9.39 75.30 -17.40
C ASN A 113 -9.96 74.13 -18.19
N ASP A 114 -10.57 74.37 -19.36
CA ASP A 114 -11.08 73.30 -20.23
C ASP A 114 -9.94 72.56 -20.96
N ARG A 115 -8.93 73.29 -21.42
CA ARG A 115 -7.85 72.71 -22.25
C ARG A 115 -6.64 72.22 -21.44
N PHE A 116 -6.37 72.80 -20.28
CA PHE A 116 -5.19 72.51 -19.47
C PHE A 116 -5.57 71.95 -18.11
N LEU A 117 -5.18 70.69 -17.90
CA LEU A 117 -5.25 70.07 -16.59
C LEU A 117 -4.09 70.58 -15.72
N ARG A 118 -4.37 70.88 -14.44
CA ARG A 118 -3.32 71.28 -13.51
C ARG A 118 -2.39 70.09 -13.23
N LYS A 119 -1.11 70.37 -13.01
CA LYS A 119 -0.12 69.35 -12.65
C LYS A 119 -0.54 68.55 -11.41
N THR A 120 -1.08 69.20 -10.39
CA THR A 120 -1.56 68.54 -9.16
C THR A 120 -2.75 67.61 -9.40
N GLU A 121 -3.61 67.96 -10.36
CA GLU A 121 -4.77 67.17 -10.75
C GLU A 121 -4.34 65.94 -11.54
N LEU A 122 -3.39 66.12 -12.47
CA LEU A 122 -2.74 65.01 -13.17
C LEU A 122 -2.01 64.05 -12.21
N GLU A 123 -1.26 64.58 -11.24
CA GLU A 123 -0.57 63.77 -10.23
C GLU A 123 -1.56 63.00 -9.35
N THR A 124 -2.66 63.64 -8.93
CA THR A 124 -3.71 62.99 -8.15
C THR A 124 -4.36 61.86 -8.95
N GLN A 125 -4.77 62.13 -10.20
CA GLN A 125 -5.36 61.13 -11.07
C GLN A 125 -4.39 59.96 -11.36
N SER A 126 -3.11 60.25 -11.57
CA SER A 126 -2.07 59.23 -11.71
C SER A 126 -1.97 58.36 -10.47
N HIS A 127 -1.98 58.94 -9.27
CA HIS A 127 -1.93 58.18 -8.03
C HIS A 127 -3.14 57.27 -7.84
N LEU A 128 -4.36 57.73 -8.17
CA LEU A 128 -5.53 56.86 -8.14
C LEU A 128 -5.44 55.74 -9.20
N PHE A 129 -4.91 56.03 -10.39
CA PHE A 129 -4.72 55.03 -11.42
C PHE A 129 -3.70 53.96 -11.00
N ASP A 130 -2.58 54.38 -10.42
CA ASP A 130 -1.56 53.46 -9.89
C ASP A 130 -2.13 52.59 -8.76
N ALA A 131 -2.97 53.17 -7.89
CA ALA A 131 -3.66 52.43 -6.84
C ALA A 131 -4.61 51.38 -7.43
N ALA A 132 -5.44 51.78 -8.39
CA ALA A 132 -6.34 50.89 -9.13
C ALA A 132 -5.59 49.76 -9.85
N GLU A 133 -4.48 50.09 -10.50
CA GLU A 133 -3.64 49.09 -11.18
C GLU A 133 -3.07 48.09 -10.17
N SER A 134 -2.58 48.56 -9.03
CA SER A 134 -2.03 47.70 -7.99
C SER A 134 -3.08 46.76 -7.39
N GLU A 135 -4.31 47.26 -7.21
CA GLU A 135 -5.45 46.49 -6.71
C GLU A 135 -5.91 45.45 -7.74
N LEU A 136 -5.97 45.80 -9.02
CA LEU A 136 -6.30 44.87 -10.09
C LEU A 136 -5.25 43.75 -10.19
N ARG A 137 -3.96 44.10 -10.16
CA ARG A 137 -2.86 43.13 -10.16
C ARG A 137 -2.96 42.18 -8.97
N TYR A 138 -3.21 42.72 -7.78
CA TYR A 138 -3.40 41.94 -6.56
C TYR A 138 -4.58 40.98 -6.66
N THR A 139 -5.72 41.46 -7.16
CA THR A 139 -6.94 40.66 -7.38
C THR A 139 -6.68 39.51 -8.35
N ILE A 140 -6.01 39.77 -9.48
CA ILE A 140 -5.62 38.74 -10.45
C ILE A 140 -4.70 37.70 -9.79
N GLN A 141 -3.73 38.14 -9.00
CA GLN A 141 -2.80 37.24 -8.32
C GLN A 141 -3.51 36.34 -7.32
N ILE A 142 -4.41 36.89 -6.50
CA ILE A 142 -5.23 36.09 -5.57
C ILE A 142 -6.10 35.10 -6.32
N SER A 143 -6.79 35.53 -7.38
CA SER A 143 -7.65 34.65 -8.18
C SER A 143 -6.85 33.47 -8.76
N ARG A 144 -5.66 33.73 -9.31
CA ARG A 144 -4.76 32.68 -9.81
C ARG A 144 -4.31 31.73 -8.71
N GLU A 145 -3.88 32.26 -7.57
CA GLU A 145 -3.43 31.45 -6.43
C GLU A 145 -4.57 30.57 -5.89
N SER A 146 -5.79 31.13 -5.79
CA SER A 146 -6.97 30.40 -5.37
C SER A 146 -7.32 29.27 -6.34
N ALA A 147 -7.31 29.55 -7.65
CA ALA A 147 -7.58 28.54 -8.68
C ALA A 147 -6.52 27.43 -8.67
N LEU A 148 -5.23 27.77 -8.52
CA LEU A 148 -4.14 26.80 -8.41
C LEU A 148 -4.28 25.94 -7.16
N SER A 149 -4.58 26.56 -6.01
CA SER A 149 -4.83 25.84 -4.75
C SER A 149 -5.98 24.84 -4.87
N GLU A 150 -7.09 25.25 -5.49
CA GLU A 150 -8.23 24.35 -5.74
C GLU A 150 -7.85 23.18 -6.65
N GLN A 151 -7.12 23.45 -7.74
CA GLN A 151 -6.63 22.41 -8.64
C GLN A 151 -5.68 21.44 -7.93
N ASN A 152 -4.79 21.95 -7.09
CA ASN A 152 -3.87 21.13 -6.30
C ASN A 152 -4.65 20.22 -5.34
N LEU A 153 -5.66 20.75 -4.65
CA LEU A 153 -6.53 19.94 -3.79
C LEU A 153 -7.24 18.82 -4.57
N LYS A 154 -7.77 19.13 -5.77
CA LYS A 154 -8.39 18.11 -6.64
C LYS A 154 -7.38 17.05 -7.07
N LEU A 155 -6.16 17.43 -7.42
CA LEU A 155 -5.09 16.48 -7.75
C LEU A 155 -4.70 15.59 -6.57
N LEU A 156 -4.59 16.16 -5.36
CA LEU A 156 -4.31 15.40 -4.15
C LEU A 156 -5.43 14.39 -3.84
N GLN A 157 -6.69 14.81 -4.00
CA GLN A 157 -7.84 13.92 -3.85
C GLN A 157 -7.81 12.77 -4.86
N LEU A 158 -7.57 13.09 -6.15
CA LEU A 158 -7.48 12.07 -7.20
C LEU A 158 -6.34 11.08 -6.93
N ASN A 159 -5.17 11.58 -6.54
CA ASN A 159 -4.03 10.75 -6.21
C ASN A 159 -4.34 9.81 -5.03
N ARG A 160 -4.98 10.34 -3.98
CA ARG A 160 -5.44 9.51 -2.86
C ARG A 160 -6.43 8.43 -3.31
N SER A 161 -7.40 8.79 -4.16
CA SER A 161 -8.36 7.81 -4.70
C SER A 161 -7.68 6.74 -5.56
N LEU A 162 -6.65 7.12 -6.34
CA LEU A 162 -5.85 6.17 -7.10
C LEU A 162 -5.09 5.21 -6.18
N HIS A 163 -4.44 5.73 -5.14
CA HIS A 163 -3.74 4.89 -4.16
C HIS A 163 -4.69 3.92 -3.45
N LEU A 164 -5.87 4.39 -3.02
CA LEU A 164 -6.88 3.52 -2.41
C LEU A 164 -7.34 2.42 -3.38
N LEU A 165 -7.59 2.77 -4.64
CA LEU A 165 -7.96 1.79 -5.67
C LEU A 165 -6.83 0.78 -5.92
N HIS A 166 -5.58 1.25 -5.94
CA HIS A 166 -4.42 0.40 -6.10
C HIS A 166 -4.28 -0.61 -4.95
N ASP A 167 -4.44 -0.14 -3.71
CA ASP A 167 -4.39 -0.98 -2.52
C ASP A 167 -5.52 -2.01 -2.52
N GLU A 168 -6.74 -1.60 -2.86
CA GLU A 168 -7.90 -2.50 -3.00
C GLU A 168 -7.66 -3.56 -4.08
N LEU A 169 -7.17 -3.18 -5.26
CA LEU A 169 -6.85 -4.12 -6.33
C LEU A 169 -5.75 -5.09 -5.91
N ASN A 170 -4.73 -4.61 -5.20
CA ASN A 170 -3.64 -5.45 -4.71
C ASN A 170 -4.16 -6.44 -3.65
N GLU A 171 -5.00 -5.98 -2.73
CA GLU A 171 -5.67 -6.82 -1.74
C GLU A 171 -6.53 -7.90 -2.41
N LEU A 172 -7.37 -7.52 -3.38
CA LEU A 172 -8.21 -8.46 -4.13
C LEU A 172 -7.35 -9.49 -4.88
N THR A 173 -6.29 -9.04 -5.54
CA THR A 173 -5.38 -9.93 -6.29
C THR A 173 -4.68 -10.91 -5.35
N ILE A 174 -4.13 -10.44 -4.23
CA ILE A 174 -3.48 -11.29 -3.23
C ILE A 174 -4.48 -12.27 -2.61
N ASN A 175 -5.68 -11.82 -2.26
CA ASN A 175 -6.71 -12.68 -1.67
C ASN A 175 -7.18 -13.75 -2.64
N LEU A 176 -7.42 -13.39 -3.91
CA LEU A 176 -7.80 -14.34 -4.95
C LEU A 176 -6.68 -15.37 -5.17
N LEU A 177 -5.44 -14.92 -5.37
CA LEU A 177 -4.30 -15.82 -5.56
C LEU A 177 -4.08 -16.75 -4.36
N LYS A 178 -4.19 -16.24 -3.13
CA LYS A 178 -4.09 -17.06 -1.90
C LYS A 178 -5.24 -18.04 -1.80
N LYS A 179 -6.46 -17.63 -2.13
CA LYS A 179 -7.63 -18.51 -2.10
C LYS A 179 -7.48 -19.62 -3.13
N ASP A 180 -7.15 -19.28 -4.36
CA ASP A 180 -6.96 -20.24 -5.45
C ASP A 180 -5.83 -21.22 -5.14
N SER A 181 -4.68 -20.72 -4.66
CA SER A 181 -3.57 -21.58 -4.23
C SER A 181 -3.96 -22.51 -3.07
N LYS A 182 -4.75 -22.03 -2.11
CA LYS A 182 -5.22 -22.86 -0.98
C LYS A 182 -6.22 -23.92 -1.43
N VAL A 183 -7.11 -23.60 -2.37
CA VAL A 183 -8.05 -24.55 -2.96
C VAL A 183 -7.28 -25.62 -3.72
N ASP A 184 -6.36 -25.24 -4.61
CA ASP A 184 -5.54 -26.19 -5.37
C ASP A 184 -4.71 -27.09 -4.43
N PHE A 185 -4.06 -26.52 -3.40
CA PHE A 185 -3.33 -27.30 -2.42
C PHE A 185 -4.21 -28.32 -1.69
N ASN A 186 -5.43 -27.94 -1.31
CA ASN A 186 -6.38 -28.85 -0.68
C ASN A 186 -6.83 -29.95 -1.65
N ASP A 187 -7.09 -29.62 -2.91
CA ASP A 187 -7.45 -30.59 -3.94
C ASP A 187 -6.32 -31.58 -4.19
N ARG A 188 -5.06 -31.12 -4.29
CA ARG A 188 -3.88 -31.98 -4.38
C ARG A 188 -3.76 -32.91 -3.17
N LYS A 189 -4.02 -32.41 -1.96
CA LYS A 189 -3.99 -33.21 -0.72
C LYS A 189 -5.09 -34.28 -0.70
N ILE A 190 -6.31 -33.92 -1.13
CA ILE A 190 -7.43 -34.86 -1.24
C ILE A 190 -7.10 -35.92 -2.28
N GLU A 191 -6.64 -35.52 -3.47
CA GLU A 191 -6.24 -36.44 -4.54
C GLU A 191 -5.16 -37.41 -4.08
N ASN A 192 -4.12 -36.91 -3.41
CA ASN A 192 -3.07 -37.75 -2.85
C ASN A 192 -3.62 -38.73 -1.80
N THR A 193 -4.51 -38.27 -0.90
CA THR A 193 -5.15 -39.13 0.11
C THR A 193 -6.03 -40.21 -0.55
N LEU A 194 -6.76 -39.86 -1.60
CA LEU A 194 -7.58 -40.79 -2.37
C LEU A 194 -6.70 -41.83 -3.09
N LEU A 195 -5.59 -41.40 -3.66
CA LEU A 195 -4.59 -42.28 -4.28
C LEU A 195 -4.03 -43.26 -3.25
N HIS A 196 -3.63 -42.79 -2.07
CA HIS A 196 -3.16 -43.66 -0.99
C HIS A 196 -4.24 -44.65 -0.53
N ARG A 197 -5.50 -44.21 -0.39
CA ARG A 197 -6.62 -45.10 -0.09
C ARG A 197 -6.81 -46.15 -1.17
N ASN A 198 -6.75 -45.76 -2.45
CA ASN A 198 -6.89 -46.69 -3.57
C ASN A 198 -5.79 -47.76 -3.54
N ILE A 199 -4.53 -47.35 -3.37
CA ILE A 199 -3.40 -48.28 -3.21
C ILE A 199 -3.64 -49.23 -2.01
N HIS A 200 -4.09 -48.71 -0.87
CA HIS A 200 -4.39 -49.53 0.30
C HIS A 200 -5.52 -50.54 0.06
N LEU A 201 -6.58 -50.16 -0.66
CA LEU A 201 -7.66 -51.05 -1.03
C LEU A 201 -7.17 -52.14 -1.98
N GLN A 202 -6.42 -51.77 -3.02
CA GLN A 202 -5.81 -52.73 -3.94
C GLN A 202 -4.86 -53.69 -3.22
N LEU A 203 -4.08 -53.21 -2.26
CA LEU A 203 -3.20 -54.04 -1.44
C LEU A 203 -4.01 -55.01 -0.57
N LYS A 204 -5.09 -54.54 0.07
CA LYS A 204 -5.97 -55.39 0.89
C LYS A 204 -6.65 -56.46 0.03
N ASP A 205 -7.15 -56.09 -1.15
CA ASP A 205 -7.79 -57.02 -2.09
C ASP A 205 -6.77 -58.05 -2.60
N CYS A 206 -5.55 -57.62 -2.93
CA CYS A 206 -4.45 -58.50 -3.31
C CYS A 206 -4.10 -59.47 -2.16
N ASN A 207 -3.93 -58.97 -0.94
CA ASN A 207 -3.64 -59.78 0.23
C ASN A 207 -4.75 -60.79 0.53
N ASN A 208 -6.02 -60.38 0.44
CA ASN A 208 -7.16 -61.28 0.60
C ASN A 208 -7.20 -62.36 -0.50
N LYS A 209 -6.90 -61.97 -1.74
CA LYS A 209 -6.83 -62.89 -2.88
C LYS A 209 -5.67 -63.88 -2.75
N ILE A 210 -4.50 -63.44 -2.30
CA ILE A 210 -3.35 -64.29 -1.99
C ILE A 210 -3.69 -65.23 -0.84
N GLY A 211 -4.24 -64.73 0.26
CA GLY A 211 -4.64 -65.54 1.40
C GLY A 211 -5.65 -66.61 1.01
N THR A 212 -6.69 -66.25 0.26
CA THR A 212 -7.71 -67.21 -0.23
C THR A 212 -7.11 -68.24 -1.18
N ARG A 213 -6.18 -67.84 -2.07
CA ARG A 213 -5.49 -68.77 -2.97
C ARG A 213 -4.57 -69.71 -2.20
N ILE A 214 -3.70 -69.20 -1.32
CA ILE A 214 -2.79 -70.02 -0.51
C ILE A 214 -3.57 -70.96 0.42
N ILE A 215 -4.63 -70.48 1.09
CA ILE A 215 -5.47 -71.31 1.95
C ILE A 215 -6.26 -72.33 1.13
N GLY A 216 -6.73 -71.96 -0.07
CA GLY A 216 -7.35 -72.90 -1.01
C GLY A 216 -6.38 -73.99 -1.46
N ASP A 217 -5.18 -73.61 -1.88
CA ASP A 217 -4.14 -74.50 -2.38
C ASP A 217 -3.62 -75.40 -1.26
N THR A 218 -3.29 -74.85 -0.09
CA THR A 218 -2.85 -75.63 1.08
C THR A 218 -3.93 -76.57 1.61
N LYS A 219 -5.20 -76.14 1.62
CA LYS A 219 -6.31 -77.04 2.00
C LYS A 219 -6.48 -78.17 0.99
N SER A 220 -6.36 -77.88 -0.31
CA SER A 220 -6.39 -78.88 -1.38
C SER A 220 -5.20 -79.85 -1.27
N ASP A 221 -4.00 -79.36 -0.98
CA ASP A 221 -2.80 -80.19 -0.79
C ASP A 221 -2.92 -81.07 0.45
N ILE A 222 -3.49 -80.55 1.55
CA ILE A 222 -3.78 -81.34 2.75
C ILE A 222 -4.84 -82.41 2.46
N GLU A 223 -5.89 -82.09 1.70
CA GLU A 223 -6.91 -83.07 1.29
C GLU A 223 -6.31 -84.16 0.38
N ASN A 224 -5.42 -83.77 -0.54
CA ASN A 224 -4.70 -84.69 -1.40
C ASN A 224 -3.73 -85.58 -0.62
N LEU A 225 -3.00 -85.02 0.35
CA LEU A 225 -2.15 -85.78 1.27
C LEU A 225 -2.96 -86.77 2.11
N ARG A 226 -4.14 -86.38 2.60
CA ARG A 226 -5.04 -87.29 3.33
C ARG A 226 -5.49 -88.45 2.45
N TRP A 227 -5.84 -88.18 1.20
CA TRP A 227 -6.24 -89.20 0.23
C TRP A 227 -5.11 -90.20 -0.08
N GLN A 228 -3.90 -89.69 -0.31
CA GLN A 228 -2.75 -90.53 -0.59
C GLN A 228 -2.31 -91.35 0.62
N THR A 229 -2.38 -90.78 1.83
CA THR A 229 -1.98 -91.46 3.07
C THR A 229 -2.93 -92.62 3.42
N THR A 230 -4.25 -92.45 3.24
CA THR A 230 -5.20 -93.56 3.45
C THR A 230 -5.01 -94.66 2.41
N ARG A 231 -4.81 -94.29 1.14
CA ARG A 231 -4.57 -95.26 0.07
C ARG A 231 -3.26 -96.03 0.27
N SER A 232 -2.17 -95.34 0.61
CA SER A 232 -0.84 -95.94 0.83
C SER A 232 -0.81 -96.79 2.10
N GLY A 233 -1.40 -96.31 3.20
CA GLY A 233 -1.51 -97.06 4.45
C GLY A 233 -2.25 -98.39 4.27
N LEU A 234 -3.32 -98.41 3.46
CA LEU A 234 -4.01 -99.65 3.12
C LEU A 234 -3.10 -100.66 2.41
N PHE A 235 -2.30 -100.21 1.43
CA PHE A 235 -1.34 -101.08 0.73
C PHE A 235 -0.22 -101.58 1.64
N ALA A 236 0.28 -100.75 2.57
CA ALA A 236 1.30 -101.15 3.53
C ALA A 236 0.81 -102.27 4.46
N VAL A 237 -0.44 -102.18 4.95
CA VAL A 237 -1.05 -103.23 5.78
C VAL A 237 -1.23 -104.52 4.97
N LEU A 238 -1.72 -104.44 3.73
CA LEU A 238 -1.81 -105.61 2.85
C LEU A 238 -0.45 -106.25 2.58
N GLY A 239 0.57 -105.44 2.32
CA GLY A 239 1.95 -105.88 2.12
C GLY A 239 2.51 -106.58 3.37
N LEU A 240 2.27 -106.04 4.57
CA LEU A 240 2.67 -106.67 5.83
C LEU A 240 2.04 -108.06 5.98
N VAL A 241 0.73 -108.18 5.74
CA VAL A 241 0.02 -109.47 5.80
C VAL A 241 0.62 -110.46 4.79
N PHE A 242 0.86 -110.03 3.55
CA PHE A 242 1.44 -110.87 2.52
C PHE A 242 2.89 -111.27 2.82
N PHE A 243 3.66 -110.36 3.42
CA PHE A 243 5.04 -110.60 3.83
C PHE A 243 5.12 -111.58 5.00
N ILE A 244 4.22 -111.48 5.99
CA ILE A 244 4.11 -112.46 7.07
C ILE A 244 3.74 -113.83 6.50
N MET A 245 2.77 -113.90 5.59
CA MET A 245 2.36 -115.16 4.96
C MET A 245 3.49 -115.78 4.13
N SER A 246 4.19 -114.93 3.35
CA SER A 246 5.35 -115.33 2.56
C SER A 246 6.49 -115.77 3.46
N GLY A 247 6.82 -115.00 4.51
CA GLY A 247 7.84 -115.27 5.52
C GLY A 247 7.63 -116.62 6.21
N VAL A 248 6.41 -116.90 6.65
CA VAL A 248 6.03 -118.22 7.20
C VAL A 248 6.19 -119.31 6.14
N SER A 249 5.85 -119.04 4.89
CA SER A 249 6.03 -120.00 3.79
C SER A 249 7.49 -120.18 3.36
N ILE A 250 8.38 -119.16 3.48
CA ILE A 250 9.83 -119.32 3.29
C ILE A 250 10.46 -120.05 4.47
N SER A 251 10.05 -119.72 5.69
CA SER A 251 10.50 -120.42 6.89
C SER A 251 10.13 -121.91 6.83
N LYS A 252 8.92 -122.26 6.39
CA LYS A 252 8.51 -123.66 6.20
C LYS A 252 9.34 -124.42 5.14
N ARG A 253 9.79 -123.76 4.07
CA ARG A 253 10.64 -124.39 3.03
C ARG A 253 12.13 -124.39 3.35
N ILE A 254 12.63 -123.44 4.14
CA ILE A 254 14.02 -123.41 4.63
C ILE A 254 14.20 -124.35 5.83
N SER A 255 13.16 -124.53 6.65
CA SER A 255 13.21 -125.43 7.81
C SER A 255 13.11 -126.91 7.45
N SER A 256 12.90 -127.27 6.17
CA SER A 256 12.97 -128.66 5.68
C SER A 256 14.36 -129.08 5.19
N GLU A 257 15.34 -128.17 5.13
CA GLU A 257 16.68 -128.44 4.57
C GLU A 257 17.82 -128.00 5.50
N ASN A 258 17.70 -128.23 6.82
CA ASN A 258 18.87 -128.20 7.70
C ASN A 258 18.65 -129.02 8.99
N TYR A 259 19.24 -130.22 9.02
CA TYR A 259 19.33 -131.11 10.18
C TYR A 259 20.80 -131.19 10.64
N LYS A 260 21.09 -130.50 11.76
CA LYS A 260 22.13 -130.73 12.80
C LYS A 260 23.62 -130.44 12.51
N PRO A 261 24.45 -130.18 13.56
CA PRO A 261 24.26 -129.34 14.76
C PRO A 261 25.50 -128.46 15.11
N ALA A 262 25.34 -127.61 16.13
CA ALA A 262 26.31 -126.63 16.67
C ALA A 262 27.50 -127.23 17.47
N GLU A 263 28.62 -126.51 17.54
CA GLU A 263 29.58 -126.56 18.66
C GLU A 263 30.29 -125.19 18.88
N VAL A 264 30.53 -124.87 20.15
CA VAL A 264 30.88 -123.58 20.76
C VAL A 264 32.25 -123.71 21.42
N VAL A 265 33.20 -122.77 21.24
CA VAL A 265 34.28 -122.55 22.23
C VAL A 265 34.62 -121.06 22.37
N LEU A 266 34.48 -120.60 23.61
CA LEU A 266 34.73 -119.29 24.19
C LEU A 266 36.13 -119.30 24.85
N HIS A 267 36.91 -118.22 24.82
CA HIS A 267 37.90 -117.91 25.86
C HIS A 267 38.14 -116.39 25.95
N THR A 268 38.09 -115.92 27.18
CA THR A 268 38.11 -114.55 27.72
C THR A 268 39.51 -114.13 28.19
N ILE A 269 39.78 -112.83 28.34
CA ILE A 269 40.35 -112.14 29.54
C ILE A 269 40.61 -110.64 29.23
N GLU A 270 40.32 -109.80 30.23
CA GLU A 270 40.17 -108.33 30.31
C GLU A 270 41.46 -107.50 30.25
N ARG A 271 41.32 -106.16 30.05
CA ARG A 271 41.82 -105.11 30.99
C ARG A 271 41.29 -103.70 30.64
N GLU A 272 40.80 -102.99 31.66
CA GLU A 272 40.39 -101.57 31.76
C GLU A 272 41.55 -100.63 32.16
N GLU A 273 41.37 -99.31 31.95
CA GLU A 273 41.77 -98.09 32.73
C GLU A 273 41.65 -96.87 31.76
N GLU A 274 40.71 -95.89 31.89
CA GLU A 274 40.60 -94.70 32.78
C GLU A 274 41.82 -93.75 32.72
N ASP A 275 41.76 -92.55 32.11
CA ASP A 275 41.33 -91.21 32.59
C ASP A 275 42.49 -90.32 33.08
N GLU A 276 42.71 -89.14 32.47
CA GLU A 276 43.10 -87.87 33.13
C GLU A 276 43.10 -86.67 32.14
N GLU A 277 42.63 -85.52 32.65
CA GLU A 277 42.33 -84.24 31.99
C GLU A 277 43.54 -83.29 31.91
N GLU A 278 43.60 -82.39 30.91
CA GLU A 278 44.08 -81.00 31.12
C GLU A 278 43.38 -80.02 30.15
N TYR A 279 42.94 -78.89 30.71
CA TYR A 279 42.20 -77.79 30.08
C TYR A 279 43.15 -76.75 29.45
N GLU A 280 42.79 -76.15 28.31
CA GLU A 280 42.60 -74.69 28.26
C GLU A 280 41.70 -74.23 27.09
N ASP A 281 40.72 -73.44 27.49
CA ASP A 281 39.75 -72.67 26.74
C ASP A 281 40.34 -71.32 26.33
N LYS A 282 40.20 -70.90 25.07
CA LYS A 282 39.77 -69.53 24.71
C LYS A 282 38.99 -69.52 23.39
N GLY A 283 37.68 -69.53 23.53
CA GLY A 283 36.80 -68.48 22.99
C GLY A 283 36.66 -68.32 21.46
N ASN A 284 35.63 -68.95 20.91
CA ASN A 284 34.92 -68.43 19.74
C ASN A 284 33.40 -68.60 19.93
N MET A 285 32.76 -67.61 20.58
CA MET A 285 31.33 -67.33 20.39
C MET A 285 31.23 -66.36 19.20
N GLY A 286 30.43 -66.65 18.18
CA GLY A 286 28.98 -66.48 18.25
C GLY A 286 28.69 -64.98 18.16
N GLY A 287 28.33 -64.43 17.01
CA GLY A 287 27.06 -64.71 16.37
C GLY A 287 26.07 -63.61 16.76
N GLY A 288 25.42 -63.01 15.76
CA GLY A 288 24.29 -62.10 15.98
C GLY A 288 24.58 -60.66 15.60
N ASN A 289 24.52 -60.35 14.30
CA ASN A 289 24.29 -58.99 13.84
C ASN A 289 22.79 -58.87 13.55
N SER A 290 22.07 -58.21 14.44
CA SER A 290 20.72 -57.71 14.21
C SER A 290 20.76 -56.20 14.23
N ASP A 291 20.15 -55.64 13.19
CA ASP A 291 19.87 -54.22 12.96
C ASP A 291 19.44 -53.45 14.22
N HIS A 292 19.81 -52.17 14.32
CA HIS A 292 18.85 -51.07 14.21
C HIS A 292 19.55 -49.69 14.34
N SER A 293 19.50 -48.92 13.25
CA SER A 293 19.10 -47.49 13.24
C SER A 293 19.97 -46.37 13.83
N LEU A 294 19.86 -45.23 13.13
CA LEU A 294 20.07 -43.84 13.54
C LEU A 294 21.52 -43.35 13.54
N LEU A 295 21.90 -42.59 12.50
CA LEU A 295 21.73 -41.13 12.47
C LEU A 295 22.34 -40.59 11.17
N ARG A 296 21.51 -39.92 10.37
CA ARG A 296 21.92 -39.01 9.31
C ARG A 296 21.44 -37.63 9.74
N GLU A 297 22.33 -36.66 9.55
CA GLU A 297 22.23 -35.21 9.79
C GLU A 297 22.56 -34.74 11.21
#